data_AF-A0A7V8Y517-F1
#
_entry.id   AF-A0A7V8Y517-F1
#
_cell.length_a   1.000
_cell.length_b   1.000
_cell.length_c   1.000
_cell.angle_alpha   90.00
_cell.angle_beta   90.00
_cell.angle_gamma   90.00
#
_symmetry.space_group_name_H-M   'P 1'
#
loop_
_entity.id
_entity.type
_entity.pdbx_description
1 polymer ?
#
loop_
_entity_poly.entity_id
_entity_poly.type
_entity_poly.pdbx_seq_one_letter_code
_entity_poly.pdbx_strand_id
1 'polypeptide(L)' 'MDGDGPGTSDLITMGIALAACLVVTFGLGWLIDLRLGTFPGFALAGFLLGIVADGFYVYRQSKRFM' A
#
# COMPACT_ATOMS: atom_id res chain seq x y z
N MET A 1 -9.09 32.32 -3.20
CA MET A 1 -8.61 31.43 -2.11
C MET A 1 -9.80 30.57 -1.78
N ASP A 2 -9.75 29.27 -2.06
CA ASP A 2 -10.49 28.19 -1.37
C ASP A 2 -10.09 26.86 -2.05
N GLY A 3 -9.62 25.90 -1.25
CA GLY A 3 -8.74 24.82 -1.69
C GLY A 3 -9.41 23.70 -2.50
N ASP A 4 -8.83 23.39 -3.66
CA ASP A 4 -8.98 22.10 -4.34
C ASP A 4 -8.22 21.02 -3.56
N GLY A 5 -8.70 20.71 -2.36
CA GLY A 5 -8.30 19.50 -1.64
C GLY A 5 -8.94 18.28 -2.30
N PRO A 6 -8.30 17.10 -2.24
CA PRO A 6 -8.86 15.89 -2.83
C PRO A 6 -10.26 15.61 -2.24
N GLY A 7 -11.22 15.31 -3.12
CA GLY A 7 -12.59 15.06 -2.71
C GLY A 7 -12.67 13.81 -1.83
N THR A 8 -13.71 13.68 -1.01
CA THR A 8 -13.90 12.51 -0.14
C THR A 8 -13.88 11.18 -0.91
N SER A 9 -14.36 11.20 -2.16
CA SER A 9 -14.27 10.07 -3.10
C SER A 9 -12.83 9.71 -3.47
N ASP A 10 -11.96 10.70 -3.62
CA ASP A 10 -10.54 10.51 -3.94
C ASP A 10 -9.79 9.95 -2.74
N LEU A 11 -10.12 10.42 -1.52
CA LEU A 11 -9.57 9.87 -0.28
C LEU A 11 -9.96 8.40 -0.09
N ILE A 12 -11.22 8.05 -0.34
CA ILE A 12 -11.68 6.65 -0.24
C ILE A 12 -10.96 5.80 -1.29
N THR A 13 -10.83 6.29 -2.52
CA THR A 13 -10.13 5.58 -3.59
C THR A 13 -8.64 5.38 -3.27
N MET A 14 -7.98 6.39 -2.70
CA MET A 14 -6.63 6.26 -2.16
C MET A 14 -6.56 5.18 -1.09
N GLY A 15 -7.43 5.24 -0.08
CA GLY A 15 -7.43 4.28 1.03
C GLY A 15 -7.61 2.83 0.54
N ILE A 16 -8.51 2.61 -0.41
CA ILE A 16 -8.70 1.30 -1.05
C ILE A 16 -7.45 0.88 -1.82
N ALA A 17 -6.82 1.78 -2.57
CA ALA A 17 -5.61 1.46 -3.32
C ALA A 17 -4.45 1.04 -2.40
N LEU A 18 -4.25 1.74 -1.29
CA LEU A 18 -3.24 1.42 -0.27
C LEU A 18 -3.53 0.06 0.38
N ALA A 19 -4.77 -0.14 0.84
CA ALA A 19 -5.18 -1.41 1.44
C ALA A 19 -5.02 -2.59 0.48
N ALA A 20 -5.40 -2.41 -0.80
CA ALA A 20 -5.22 -3.43 -1.82
C ALA A 20 -3.74 -3.72 -2.06
N CYS A 21 -2.88 -2.71 -2.13
CA CYS A 21 -1.44 -2.89 -2.30
C CYS A 21 -0.83 -3.69 -1.15
N LEU A 22 -1.16 -3.33 0.10
CA LEU A 22 -0.70 -4.05 1.29
C LEU A 22 -1.19 -5.49 1.32
N VAL A 23 -2.48 -5.73 1.05
CA VAL A 23 -3.04 -7.09 1.05
C VAL A 23 -2.38 -7.95 -0.03
N VAL A 24 -2.12 -7.41 -1.21
CA VAL A 24 -1.45 -8.14 -2.30
C VAL A 24 -0.01 -8.46 -1.93
N THR A 25 0.77 -7.49 -1.47
CA THR A 25 2.19 -7.67 -1.15
C THR A 25 2.40 -8.59 0.07
N PHE A 26 1.61 -8.41 1.13
CA PHE A 26 1.59 -9.33 2.26
C PHE A 26 1.10 -10.72 1.87
N GLY A 27 0.00 -10.81 1.12
CA GLY A 27 -0.58 -12.08 0.68
C GLY A 27 0.38 -12.91 -0.18
N LEU A 28 1.14 -12.26 -1.07
CA LEU A 28 2.18 -12.92 -1.85
C LEU A 28 3.31 -13.44 -0.95
N GLY A 29 3.78 -12.64 0.00
CA GLY A 29 4.79 -13.07 0.97
C GLY A 29 4.33 -14.24 1.84
N TRP A 30 3.08 -14.19 2.30
CA TRP A 30 2.45 -15.25 3.08
C TRP A 30 2.27 -16.54 2.27
N LEU A 31 1.91 -16.44 0.99
CA LEU A 31 1.79 -17.60 0.11
C LEU A 31 3.14 -18.29 -0.11
N ILE A 32 4.22 -17.51 -0.20
CA ILE A 32 5.60 -18.03 -0.28
C ILE A 32 5.96 -18.74 1.02
N ASP A 33 5.68 -18.13 2.18
CA ASP A 33 5.93 -18.74 3.49
C ASP A 33 5.17 -20.06 3.67
N LEU A 34 3.90 -20.11 3.27
CA LEU A 34 3.08 -21.33 3.31
C LEU A 34 3.66 -22.45 2.43
N ARG A 35 4.26 -22.11 1.29
CA ARG A 35 4.86 -23.10 0.38
C ARG A 35 6.22 -23.59 0.85
N LEU A 36 7.01 -22.73 1.50
CA LEU A 36 8.35 -23.07 1.97
C LEU A 36 8.35 -23.62 3.41
N GLY A 37 7.23 -23.55 4.12
CA GLY A 37 7.14 -23.94 5.53
C GLY A 37 8.02 -23.08 6.43
N THR A 38 8.37 -21.88 5.97
CA THR A 38 9.25 -20.96 6.68
C THR A 38 8.49 -20.23 7.78
N PHE A 39 9.22 -19.77 8.80
CA PHE A 39 8.71 -18.74 9.71
C PHE A 39 8.22 -17.55 8.86
N PRO A 40 7.16 -16.80 9.24
CA PRO A 40 6.46 -15.80 8.40
C PRO A 40 7.30 -14.56 8.02
N GLY A 41 8.49 -14.78 7.47
CA GLY A 41 9.49 -13.79 7.14
C GLY A 41 9.24 -13.18 5.77
N PHE A 42 8.82 -13.97 4.78
CA PHE A 42 8.48 -13.43 3.46
C PHE A 42 7.20 -12.59 3.52
N ALA A 43 6.24 -12.95 4.36
CA ALA A 43 5.04 -12.16 4.65
C ALA A 43 5.39 -10.81 5.26
N LEU A 44 6.28 -10.79 6.26
CA LEU A 44 6.75 -9.54 6.89
C LEU A 44 7.57 -8.68 5.92
N ALA A 45 8.46 -9.29 5.13
CA ALA A 45 9.22 -8.59 4.10
C ALA A 45 8.30 -8.00 3.02
N GLY A 46 7.30 -8.77 2.57
CA GLY A 46 6.27 -8.33 1.63
C GLY A 46 5.45 -7.17 2.18
N PHE A 47 5.06 -7.24 3.45
CA PHE A 47 4.35 -6.15 4.13
C PHE A 47 5.20 -4.87 4.21
N LEU A 48 6.48 -4.98 4.59
CA LEU A 48 7.40 -3.84 4.61
C LEU A 48 7.56 -3.22 3.22
N LEU A 49 7.69 -4.04 2.18
CA LEU A 49 7.72 -3.55 0.80
C LEU A 49 6.43 -2.83 0.41
N GLY A 50 5.27 -3.35 0.82
CA GLY A 50 3.97 -2.71 0.63
C GLY A 50 3.90 -1.33 1.28
N ILE A 51 4.35 -1.19 2.53
CA ILE A 51 4.40 0.11 3.23
C ILE A 51 5.26 1.13 2.47
N VAL A 52 6.43 0.71 1.98
CA VAL A 52 7.33 1.60 1.24
C VAL A 52 6.71 2.03 -0.10
N ALA A 53 6.08 1.09 -0.81
CA ALA A 53 5.37 1.37 -2.06
C ALA A 53 4.20 2.34 -1.85
N ASP A 54 3.41 2.12 -0.80
CA ASP A 54 2.30 2.97 -0.38
C ASP A 54 2.77 4.39 -0.02
N GLY A 55 3.84 4.51 0.76
CA GLY A 55 4.45 5.80 1.07
C GLY A 55 4.88 6.55 -0.18
N PHE A 56 5.46 5.85 -1.17
CA PHE A 56 5.81 6.43 -2.46
C PHE A 56 4.58 6.84 -3.28
N TYR A 57 3.53 6.02 -3.27
CA TYR A 57 2.27 6.31 -3.95
C TYR A 57 1.60 7.57 -3.40
N VAL A 58 1.49 7.68 -2.06
CA VAL A 58 0.96 8.87 -1.39
C VAL A 58 1.82 10.08 -1.72
N TYR A 59 3.14 9.98 -1.61
CA TYR A 59 4.05 11.08 -1.93
C TYR A 59 3.87 11.60 -3.37
N ARG A 60 3.74 10.67 -4.34
CA ARG A 60 3.53 11.04 -5.74
C ARG A 60 2.17 11.68 -5.96
N GLN A 61 1.14 11.23 -5.25
CA GLN A 61 -0.18 11.85 -5.30
C GLN A 61 -0.15 13.25 -4.68
N SER A 62 0.45 13.43 -3.49
CA SER A 62 0.55 14.75 -2.84
C SER A 62 1.26 15.78 -3.72
N LYS A 63 2.33 15.39 -4.43
CA LYS A 63 3.01 16.24 -5.42
C LYS A 63 2.19 16.59 -6.65
N ARG A 64 1.13 15.84 -6.95
CA ARG A 64 0.24 16.12 -8.07
C ARG A 64 -0.78 17.21 -7.73
N PHE A 65 -1.06 17.40 -6.45
CA PHE A 65 -2.03 18.38 -5.94
C PHE A 65 -1.38 19.66 -5.36
N MET A 66 -0.06 19.69 -5.22
CA MET A 66 0.76 20.90 -4.98
C MET A 66 1.26 21.48 -6.29
#